data_AF-A0A3M2IR53-F1
#
_entry.id   AF-A0A3M2IR53-F1
#
_cell.length_a   1.000
_cell.length_b   1.000
_cell.length_c   1.000
_cell.angle_alpha   90.00
_cell.angle_beta   90.00
_cell.angle_gamma   90.00
#
_symmetry.space_group_name_H-M   'P 1'
#
loop_
_entity.id
_entity.type
_entity.pdbx_description
1 polymer ?
#
loop_
_entity_poly.entity_id
_entity_poly.type
_entity_poly.pdbx_seq_one_letter_code
_entity_poly.pdbx_strand_id
1 'polypeptide(L)'
;MTRPTTARGLAAVVALLALLTGCVAMPTSGPVGVGVERVSDQGAVEPLGDPPPQDGTPEDIVRGFLGASAAGFSRDTTSADSADDFRNAREYLSGEARRSWSPRDRVVVYSTAYSPVIRVDGSTVTVSVRVAARIDGEGRYVQGGPDTQEQLEFQLVQDSEQQWRISGLEDGVVLSEPNFEAIYRSATLYFLSQDGEYLVPETRWFPLRNLATSIVRALITGPSPWLRDAVRTAVPEGAVLQPDAVSVDEEGVAAVSLSSGGLPTEPEDRALLQAQLEASLRIARVRTVDVTAGGVPMDVEAAELDRGQDWGDTVEVVQDDALVQLSQGSLVPVSDVTSLAGLDARDPARDGEGDVRVLLSGPDRLVTAPRQGAPSRTLLQGPQLVAPSVDRLGWTWTASGRDTGELIAVDPSGTAVTVEAEWLQSRTVQSLRVAHDASRVAVVSLGTDGVRVDVTSVVRDGSGTPQMLGDAWRTGLTLVDATRVVWVDESTLGVLGRSGSATTAVYHLVPVSGQVQALPPLADTVDIAGGRGASALYLTSTEGELFAREGASWKSVATGVRDPSFAG
;
A
#
# COMPACT_ATOMS: atom_id res chain seq x y z
N MET A 1 32.61 -97.07 4.05
CA MET A 1 31.46 -96.40 4.71
C MET A 1 32.00 -95.33 5.64
N THR A 2 32.10 -94.10 5.14
CA THR A 2 32.66 -92.96 5.88
C THR A 2 31.90 -91.71 5.43
N ARG A 3 30.97 -91.24 6.28
CA ARG A 3 30.30 -89.94 6.12
C ARG A 3 31.00 -88.95 7.05
N PRO A 4 31.56 -87.84 6.55
CA PRO A 4 31.95 -86.73 7.40
C PRO A 4 30.74 -85.80 7.56
N THR A 5 30.11 -85.82 8.75
CA THR A 5 28.93 -85.00 9.10
C THR A 5 29.27 -83.74 9.90
N THR A 6 30.52 -83.27 9.91
CA THR A 6 30.96 -82.14 10.75
C THR A 6 31.41 -80.88 9.99
N ALA A 7 31.28 -80.84 8.65
CA ALA A 7 31.65 -79.66 7.85
C ALA A 7 30.48 -78.75 7.43
N ARG A 8 29.22 -79.21 7.57
CA ARG A 8 28.02 -78.45 7.16
C ARG A 8 27.45 -77.51 8.23
N GLY A 9 27.80 -77.73 9.51
CA GLY A 9 27.36 -76.86 10.61
C GLY A 9 28.13 -75.54 10.70
N LEU A 10 29.42 -75.53 10.39
CA LEU A 10 30.27 -74.34 10.53
C LEU A 10 30.00 -73.29 9.43
N ALA A 11 29.70 -73.74 8.21
CA ALA A 11 29.38 -72.85 7.10
C ALA A 11 28.03 -72.13 7.27
N ALA A 12 27.05 -72.77 7.91
CA ALA A 12 25.74 -72.17 8.19
C ALA A 12 25.82 -71.10 9.28
N VAL A 13 26.69 -71.27 10.29
CA VAL A 13 26.86 -70.29 11.38
C VAL A 13 27.65 -69.05 10.92
N VAL A 14 28.65 -69.21 10.05
CA VAL A 14 29.41 -68.07 9.47
C VAL A 14 28.54 -67.27 8.49
N ALA A 15 27.69 -67.92 7.69
CA ALA A 15 26.74 -67.24 6.81
C ALA A 15 25.65 -66.46 7.58
N LEU A 16 25.22 -66.97 8.74
CA LEU A 16 24.23 -66.29 9.59
C LEU A 16 24.82 -65.08 10.33
N LEU A 17 26.10 -65.12 10.70
CA LEU A 17 26.80 -64.00 11.35
C LEU A 17 27.18 -62.87 10.39
N ALA A 18 27.38 -63.15 9.09
CA ALA A 18 27.64 -62.13 8.07
C ALA A 18 26.39 -61.32 7.67
N LEU A 19 25.19 -61.80 8.00
CA LEU A 19 23.92 -61.09 7.76
C LEU A 19 23.56 -60.06 8.85
N LEU A 20 24.36 -59.95 9.93
CA LEU A 20 24.10 -59.07 11.08
C LEU A 20 24.97 -57.81 11.15
N THR A 21 25.86 -57.56 10.17
CA THR A 21 26.70 -56.34 10.11
C THR A 21 26.33 -55.41 8.95
N GLY A 22 25.07 -55.41 8.54
CA GLY A 22 24.50 -54.36 7.70
C GLY A 22 24.13 -53.15 8.55
N CYS A 23 25.11 -52.36 8.97
CA CYS A 23 24.83 -51.00 9.44
C CYS A 23 24.26 -50.22 8.25
N VAL A 24 22.94 -50.00 8.23
CA VAL A 24 22.32 -49.05 7.32
C VAL A 24 22.81 -47.67 7.73
N ALA A 25 23.81 -47.14 7.03
CA ALA A 25 24.16 -45.73 7.13
C ALA A 25 23.02 -44.93 6.51
N MET A 26 22.23 -44.26 7.35
CA MET A 26 21.26 -43.27 6.88
C MET A 26 22.02 -42.14 6.18
N PRO A 27 21.62 -41.73 4.96
CA PRO A 27 22.20 -40.55 4.33
C PRO A 27 21.88 -39.33 5.19
N THR A 28 22.90 -38.67 5.74
CA THR A 28 22.74 -37.41 6.50
C THR A 28 22.75 -36.17 5.58
N SER A 29 22.65 -36.38 4.26
CA SER A 29 22.60 -35.30 3.27
C SER A 29 21.77 -35.73 2.07
N GLY A 30 20.53 -35.25 2.04
CA GLY A 30 19.70 -35.11 0.84
C GLY A 30 19.22 -33.65 0.76
N PRO A 31 18.84 -33.13 -0.41
CA PRO A 31 18.18 -31.83 -0.47
C PRO A 31 16.97 -31.86 0.47
N VAL A 32 16.77 -30.79 1.24
CA VAL A 32 15.55 -30.59 2.01
C VAL A 32 14.38 -30.53 1.03
N GLY A 33 13.75 -31.69 0.81
CA GLY A 33 12.44 -31.74 0.22
C GLY A 33 11.49 -31.12 1.24
N VAL A 34 10.96 -29.94 0.92
CA VAL A 34 9.75 -29.46 1.56
C VAL A 34 8.72 -30.58 1.42
N GLY A 35 8.34 -31.17 2.55
CA GLY A 35 7.18 -32.04 2.58
C GLY A 35 6.01 -31.18 2.11
N VAL A 36 5.56 -31.39 0.88
CA VAL A 36 4.16 -31.14 0.55
C VAL A 36 3.35 -32.19 1.28
N GLU A 37 3.24 -32.00 2.58
CA GLU A 37 2.07 -32.46 3.29
C GLU A 37 0.92 -31.75 2.57
N ARG A 38 0.21 -32.50 1.72
CA ARG A 38 -1.13 -32.09 1.32
C ARG A 38 -1.88 -32.02 2.64
N VAL A 39 -1.89 -30.84 3.23
CA VAL A 39 -2.94 -30.43 4.15
C VAL A 39 -4.19 -30.63 3.32
N SER A 40 -4.90 -31.72 3.57
CA SER A 40 -6.31 -31.75 3.23
C SER A 40 -6.87 -30.48 3.85
N ASP A 41 -7.47 -29.63 3.03
CA ASP A 41 -8.20 -28.45 3.48
C ASP A 41 -9.37 -28.98 4.32
N GLN A 42 -9.07 -29.38 5.57
CA GLN A 42 -10.07 -29.60 6.59
C GLN A 42 -10.62 -28.21 6.80
N GLY A 43 -11.75 -27.94 6.14
CA GLY A 43 -12.37 -26.62 6.06
C GLY A 43 -12.21 -25.90 7.38
N ALA A 44 -11.55 -24.74 7.34
CA ALA A 44 -11.30 -23.96 8.54
C ALA A 44 -12.61 -23.85 9.33
N VAL A 45 -12.57 -24.18 10.63
CA VAL A 45 -13.73 -23.99 11.50
C VAL A 45 -14.02 -22.50 11.53
N GLU A 46 -15.04 -22.08 10.77
CA GLU A 46 -15.45 -20.68 10.68
C GLU A 46 -16.24 -20.32 11.95
N PRO A 47 -15.77 -19.39 12.77
CA PRO A 47 -16.55 -18.92 13.90
C PRO A 47 -17.80 -18.22 13.36
N LEU A 48 -18.98 -18.73 13.69
CA LEU A 48 -20.26 -18.18 13.23
C LEU A 48 -20.74 -16.99 14.09
N GLY A 49 -20.04 -16.70 15.17
CA GLY A 49 -20.54 -15.84 16.24
C GLY A 49 -21.66 -16.54 17.02
N ASP A 50 -21.67 -16.38 18.34
CA ASP A 50 -22.70 -16.98 19.18
C ASP A 50 -24.03 -16.23 19.03
N PRO A 51 -25.19 -16.92 19.09
CA PRO A 51 -26.49 -16.26 19.17
C PRO A 51 -26.61 -15.47 20.49
N PRO A 52 -27.56 -14.52 20.59
CA PRO A 52 -27.74 -13.72 21.81
C PRO A 52 -27.95 -14.62 23.04
N PRO A 53 -27.21 -14.42 24.13
CA PRO A 53 -27.36 -15.23 25.34
C PRO A 53 -28.76 -15.04 25.93
N GLN A 54 -29.34 -16.14 26.42
CA GLN A 54 -30.57 -16.07 27.22
C GLN A 54 -30.29 -15.39 28.54
N ASP A 55 -31.20 -14.50 28.95
CA ASP A 55 -31.14 -13.71 30.17
C ASP A 55 -29.84 -12.89 30.33
N GLY A 56 -29.18 -12.57 29.20
CA GLY A 56 -27.98 -11.75 29.17
C GLY A 56 -28.24 -10.31 29.62
N THR A 57 -27.28 -9.70 30.31
CA THR A 57 -27.35 -8.28 30.66
C THR A 57 -27.21 -7.40 29.40
N PRO A 58 -27.59 -6.10 29.44
CA PRO A 58 -27.34 -5.19 28.32
C PRO A 58 -25.88 -5.22 27.82
N GLU A 59 -24.93 -5.35 28.76
CA GLU A 59 -23.53 -5.46 28.44
C GLU A 59 -23.19 -6.76 27.70
N ASP A 60 -23.76 -7.90 28.13
CA ASP A 60 -23.55 -9.20 27.48
C ASP A 60 -24.12 -9.21 26.06
N ILE A 61 -25.28 -8.57 25.85
CA ILE A 61 -25.88 -8.43 24.51
C ILE A 61 -24.96 -7.61 23.59
N VAL A 62 -24.42 -6.48 24.06
CA VAL A 62 -23.50 -5.67 23.23
C VAL A 62 -22.20 -6.41 22.96
N ARG A 63 -21.59 -7.07 23.95
CA ARG A 63 -20.37 -7.87 23.72
C ARG A 63 -20.60 -9.01 22.73
N GLY A 64 -21.71 -9.73 22.87
CA GLY A 64 -22.09 -10.80 21.94
C GLY A 64 -22.33 -10.26 20.53
N PHE A 65 -23.00 -9.12 20.40
CA PHE A 65 -23.20 -8.45 19.11
C PHE A 65 -21.88 -8.05 18.44
N LEU A 66 -20.92 -7.48 19.19
CA LEU A 66 -19.59 -7.15 18.66
C LEU A 66 -18.83 -8.40 18.18
N GLY A 67 -18.93 -9.50 18.92
CA GLY A 67 -18.35 -10.78 18.49
C GLY A 67 -19.03 -11.37 17.25
N ALA A 68 -20.36 -11.38 17.23
CA ALA A 68 -21.15 -11.93 16.11
C ALA A 68 -21.03 -11.08 14.84
N SER A 69 -20.89 -9.76 14.97
CA SER A 69 -20.68 -8.86 13.84
C SER A 69 -19.29 -9.08 13.24
N ALA A 70 -18.24 -9.23 14.05
CA ALA A 70 -16.91 -9.59 13.54
C ALA A 70 -16.91 -10.93 12.77
N ALA A 71 -17.65 -11.93 13.28
CA ALA A 71 -17.79 -13.23 12.64
C ALA A 71 -18.56 -13.19 11.30
N GLY A 72 -19.41 -12.18 11.07
CA GLY A 72 -20.22 -12.07 9.86
C GLY A 72 -19.43 -11.94 8.56
N PHE A 73 -18.16 -11.51 8.62
CA PHE A 73 -17.26 -11.48 7.46
C PHE A 73 -16.66 -12.85 7.10
N SER A 74 -16.77 -13.84 7.97
CA SER A 74 -16.09 -15.14 7.84
C SER A 74 -16.87 -16.20 7.08
N ARG A 75 -18.08 -15.92 6.59
CA ARG A 75 -19.00 -16.95 6.08
C ARG A 75 -18.91 -17.14 4.56
N ASP A 76 -18.94 -18.40 4.13
CA ASP A 76 -19.01 -18.82 2.72
C ASP A 76 -20.38 -18.47 2.08
N THR A 77 -20.34 -17.71 0.98
CA THR A 77 -21.49 -17.39 0.11
C THR A 77 -21.44 -18.25 -1.16
N THR A 78 -21.43 -19.58 -1.02
CA THR A 78 -21.54 -20.50 -2.16
C THR A 78 -22.95 -20.53 -2.79
N SER A 79 -23.92 -19.81 -2.22
CA SER A 79 -25.22 -19.56 -2.83
C SER A 79 -25.27 -18.16 -3.43
N ALA A 80 -25.78 -18.03 -4.65
CA ALA A 80 -26.13 -16.77 -5.33
C ALA A 80 -27.18 -15.91 -4.58
N ASP A 81 -27.54 -16.29 -3.36
CA ASP A 81 -28.33 -15.50 -2.44
C ASP A 81 -27.40 -14.59 -1.63
N SER A 82 -27.52 -13.29 -1.87
CA SER A 82 -27.05 -12.19 -1.02
C SER A 82 -27.64 -12.20 0.41
N ALA A 83 -28.18 -13.33 0.87
CA ALA A 83 -29.01 -13.49 2.06
C ALA A 83 -28.27 -14.04 3.30
N ASP A 84 -26.92 -14.02 3.32
CA ASP A 84 -26.13 -14.31 4.53
C ASP A 84 -25.50 -13.06 5.14
N ASP A 85 -26.36 -12.05 5.31
CA ASP A 85 -25.98 -10.71 5.71
C ASP A 85 -25.88 -10.59 7.24
N PHE A 86 -24.80 -11.11 7.82
CA PHE A 86 -24.51 -10.97 9.25
C PHE A 86 -25.63 -11.55 10.14
N ARG A 87 -26.20 -12.69 9.73
CA ARG A 87 -27.44 -13.25 10.30
C ARG A 87 -27.43 -13.34 11.83
N ASN A 88 -26.37 -13.91 12.42
CA ASN A 88 -26.27 -14.08 13.87
C ASN A 88 -26.17 -12.72 14.59
N ALA A 89 -25.45 -11.75 14.04
CA ALA A 89 -25.44 -10.38 14.58
C ALA A 89 -26.82 -9.73 14.50
N ARG A 90 -27.59 -9.95 13.43
CA ARG A 90 -28.96 -9.44 13.30
C ARG A 90 -29.92 -10.00 14.36
N GLU A 91 -29.64 -11.17 14.93
CA GLU A 91 -30.44 -11.75 16.02
C GLU A 91 -30.36 -10.92 17.31
N TYR A 92 -29.24 -10.23 17.56
CA TYR A 92 -29.08 -9.31 18.69
C TYR A 92 -29.88 -8.00 18.51
N LEU A 93 -30.21 -7.64 17.27
CA LEU A 93 -30.94 -6.41 16.95
C LEU A 93 -32.45 -6.60 17.09
N SER A 94 -33.21 -5.52 17.17
CA SER A 94 -34.68 -5.50 17.23
C SER A 94 -35.27 -4.40 16.34
N GLY A 95 -36.57 -4.50 16.03
CA GLY A 95 -37.30 -3.44 15.35
C GLY A 95 -36.69 -3.04 14.00
N GLU A 96 -36.51 -1.73 13.81
CA GLU A 96 -35.95 -1.17 12.58
C GLU A 96 -34.45 -1.42 12.45
N ALA A 97 -33.69 -1.31 13.56
CA ALA A 97 -32.25 -1.60 13.56
C ALA A 97 -31.92 -2.97 12.95
N ARG A 98 -32.72 -4.01 13.23
CA ARG A 98 -32.51 -5.34 12.62
C ARG A 98 -32.61 -5.33 11.09
N ARG A 99 -33.48 -4.49 10.52
CA ARG A 99 -33.78 -4.45 9.08
C ARG A 99 -32.86 -3.50 8.31
N SER A 100 -32.54 -2.36 8.90
CA SER A 100 -31.83 -1.27 8.21
C SER A 100 -30.33 -1.24 8.49
N TRP A 101 -29.83 -1.93 9.52
CA TRP A 101 -28.40 -1.92 9.85
C TRP A 101 -27.56 -2.41 8.66
N SER A 102 -26.58 -1.60 8.27
CA SER A 102 -25.67 -1.84 7.15
C SER A 102 -24.25 -2.16 7.68
N PRO A 103 -23.89 -3.44 7.85
CA PRO A 103 -22.61 -3.81 8.46
C PRO A 103 -21.38 -3.48 7.60
N ARG A 104 -21.55 -3.33 6.28
CA ARG A 104 -20.44 -3.13 5.33
C ARG A 104 -20.15 -1.67 5.01
N ASP A 105 -20.99 -0.74 5.46
CA ASP A 105 -20.82 0.69 5.15
C ASP A 105 -19.57 1.28 5.80
N ARG A 106 -19.13 0.66 6.91
CA ARG A 106 -17.99 1.13 7.68
C ARG A 106 -17.40 0.02 8.56
N VAL A 107 -16.08 0.02 8.71
CA VAL A 107 -15.37 -0.76 9.72
C VAL A 107 -14.51 0.16 10.59
N VAL A 108 -14.61 0.00 11.90
CA VAL A 108 -13.73 0.63 12.89
C VAL A 108 -12.79 -0.42 13.45
N VAL A 109 -11.50 -0.26 13.22
CA VAL A 109 -10.47 -1.14 13.78
C VAL A 109 -9.96 -0.51 15.07
N TYR A 110 -9.98 -1.25 16.17
CA TYR A 110 -9.43 -0.79 17.44
C TYR A 110 -8.17 -1.55 17.84
N SER A 111 -7.25 -0.83 18.48
CA SER A 111 -6.01 -1.42 18.97
C SER A 111 -6.27 -2.28 20.20
N THR A 112 -5.74 -3.50 20.22
CA THR A 112 -5.83 -4.41 21.36
C THR A 112 -4.81 -4.11 22.46
N ALA A 113 -3.93 -3.13 22.26
CA ALA A 113 -3.07 -2.59 23.30
C ALA A 113 -3.85 -1.90 24.43
N TYR A 114 -5.11 -1.56 24.19
CA TYR A 114 -6.02 -0.95 25.16
C TYR A 114 -7.33 -1.72 25.18
N SER A 115 -7.84 -2.02 26.38
CA SER A 115 -9.16 -2.63 26.53
C SER A 115 -10.27 -1.62 26.20
N PRO A 116 -11.29 -2.01 25.43
CA PRO A 116 -12.50 -1.20 25.27
C PRO A 116 -13.12 -0.87 26.65
N VAL A 117 -13.56 0.37 26.83
CA VAL A 117 -14.26 0.80 28.04
C VAL A 117 -15.75 0.73 27.78
N ILE A 118 -16.46 -0.11 28.52
CA ILE A 118 -17.92 -0.25 28.41
C ILE A 118 -18.58 0.45 29.59
N ARG A 119 -19.59 1.26 29.32
CA ARG A 119 -20.44 1.92 30.33
C ARG A 119 -21.89 1.57 30.06
N VAL A 120 -22.60 1.24 31.12
CA VAL A 120 -24.04 0.93 31.08
C VAL A 120 -24.78 2.01 31.86
N ASP A 121 -25.74 2.66 31.22
CA ASP A 121 -26.65 3.64 31.83
C ASP A 121 -28.09 3.30 31.46
N GLY A 122 -28.80 2.64 32.38
CA GLY A 122 -30.14 2.13 32.13
C GLY A 122 -30.20 1.19 30.92
N SER A 123 -30.86 1.63 29.86
CA SER A 123 -31.03 0.90 28.60
C SER A 123 -30.04 1.31 27.51
N THR A 124 -29.01 2.08 27.85
CA THR A 124 -27.98 2.54 26.92
C THR A 124 -26.63 1.94 27.31
N VAL A 125 -25.91 1.43 26.33
CA VAL A 125 -24.54 0.93 26.50
C VAL A 125 -23.63 1.72 25.58
N THR A 126 -22.57 2.31 26.14
CA THR A 126 -21.55 3.03 25.38
C THR A 126 -20.24 2.25 25.43
N VAL A 127 -19.66 1.99 24.25
CA VAL A 127 -18.37 1.32 24.09
C VAL A 127 -17.35 2.33 23.57
N SER A 128 -16.34 2.65 24.36
CA SER A 128 -15.24 3.52 23.95
C SER A 128 -14.02 2.71 23.53
N VAL A 129 -13.52 2.95 22.32
CA VAL A 129 -12.35 2.26 21.75
C VAL A 129 -11.28 3.24 21.31
N ARG A 130 -10.00 2.83 21.35
CA ARG A 130 -8.90 3.55 20.69
C ARG A 130 -8.81 3.08 19.24
N VAL A 131 -9.02 4.00 18.31
CA VAL A 131 -9.11 3.70 16.88
C VAL A 131 -7.71 3.53 16.31
N ALA A 132 -7.45 2.34 15.77
CA ALA A 132 -6.27 2.05 14.96
C ALA A 132 -6.51 2.43 13.49
N ALA A 133 -7.72 2.20 12.97
CA ALA A 133 -8.08 2.55 11.60
C ALA A 133 -9.60 2.66 11.38
N ARG A 134 -9.99 3.28 10.27
CA ARG A 134 -11.34 3.26 9.71
C ARG A 134 -11.30 2.83 8.26
N ILE A 135 -12.26 2.03 7.85
CA ILE A 135 -12.45 1.60 6.47
C ILE A 135 -13.89 1.92 6.07
N ASP A 136 -14.10 2.59 4.94
CA ASP A 136 -15.44 2.85 4.40
C ASP A 136 -15.95 1.69 3.51
N GLY A 137 -17.20 1.79 3.04
CA GLY A 137 -17.83 0.78 2.19
C GLY A 137 -17.14 0.54 0.85
N GLU A 138 -16.36 1.50 0.36
CA GLU A 138 -15.55 1.36 -0.86
C GLU A 138 -14.14 0.81 -0.58
N GLY A 139 -13.81 0.53 0.69
CA GLY A 139 -12.53 -0.03 1.11
C GLY A 139 -11.43 1.02 1.33
N ARG A 140 -11.75 2.32 1.44
CA ARG A 140 -10.72 3.34 1.72
C ARG A 140 -10.31 3.28 3.17
N TYR A 141 -9.01 3.15 3.42
CA TYR A 141 -8.44 3.03 4.75
C TYR A 141 -7.90 4.37 5.24
N VAL A 142 -8.26 4.77 6.45
CA VAL A 142 -7.70 5.92 7.14
C VAL A 142 -7.16 5.47 8.50
N GLN A 143 -5.87 5.69 8.75
CA GLN A 143 -5.26 5.36 10.04
C GLN A 143 -5.84 6.25 11.15
N GLY A 144 -6.02 5.70 12.35
CA GLY A 144 -6.27 6.51 13.55
C GLY A 144 -4.98 7.25 13.97
N GLY A 145 -5.10 8.54 14.31
CA GLY A 145 -4.03 9.24 15.01
C GLY A 145 -3.82 8.68 16.43
N PRO A 146 -2.69 8.99 17.11
CA PRO A 146 -2.25 8.29 18.32
C PRO A 146 -3.29 8.22 19.45
N ASP A 147 -4.06 9.30 19.65
CA ASP A 147 -5.07 9.44 20.70
C ASP A 147 -6.50 9.45 20.18
N THR A 148 -6.71 9.00 18.94
CA THR A 148 -8.04 8.94 18.34
C THR A 148 -8.89 7.91 19.08
N GLN A 149 -9.99 8.38 19.66
CA GLN A 149 -10.99 7.53 20.29
C GLN A 149 -12.32 7.64 19.56
N GLU A 150 -13.13 6.61 19.73
CA GLU A 150 -14.50 6.60 19.24
C GLU A 150 -15.42 5.98 20.28
N GLN A 151 -16.61 6.57 20.42
CA GLN A 151 -17.65 6.09 21.31
C GLN A 151 -18.79 5.57 20.46
N LEU A 152 -19.11 4.29 20.65
CA LEU A 152 -20.19 3.60 19.98
C LEU A 152 -21.35 3.50 20.97
N GLU A 153 -22.51 4.04 20.60
CA GLU A 153 -23.70 4.01 21.43
C GLU A 153 -24.67 2.93 20.95
N PHE A 154 -25.15 2.11 21.89
CA PHE A 154 -26.17 1.09 21.66
C PHE A 154 -27.37 1.37 22.55
N GLN A 155 -28.53 1.52 21.94
CA GLN A 155 -29.81 1.61 22.64
C GLN A 155 -30.42 0.21 22.70
N LEU A 156 -30.93 -0.18 23.86
CA LEU A 156 -31.51 -1.50 24.08
C LEU A 156 -32.96 -1.43 24.55
N VAL A 157 -33.73 -2.46 24.22
CA VAL A 157 -35.09 -2.69 24.69
C VAL A 157 -35.26 -4.15 25.08
N GLN A 158 -36.24 -4.44 25.93
CA GLN A 158 -36.67 -5.81 26.17
C GLN A 158 -37.74 -6.21 25.14
N ASP A 159 -37.61 -7.40 24.56
CA ASP A 159 -38.62 -7.96 23.68
C ASP A 159 -39.80 -8.57 24.46
N SER A 160 -40.75 -9.20 23.75
CA SER A 160 -41.93 -9.83 24.37
C SER A 160 -41.61 -10.98 25.32
N GLU A 161 -40.41 -11.55 25.23
CA GLU A 161 -39.90 -12.61 26.09
C GLU A 161 -39.04 -12.04 27.24
N GLN A 162 -39.06 -10.72 27.43
CA GLN A 162 -38.27 -9.96 28.41
C GLN A 162 -36.75 -10.04 28.19
N GLN A 163 -36.32 -10.41 26.97
CA GLN A 163 -34.92 -10.53 26.61
C GLN A 163 -34.40 -9.21 26.04
N TRP A 164 -33.19 -8.79 26.42
CA TRP A 164 -32.57 -7.59 25.90
C TRP A 164 -32.17 -7.74 24.43
N ARG A 165 -32.46 -6.71 23.63
CA ARG A 165 -32.07 -6.58 22.22
C ARG A 165 -31.66 -5.14 21.93
N ILE A 166 -30.77 -4.95 20.96
CA ILE A 166 -30.34 -3.62 20.50
C ILE A 166 -31.42 -3.05 19.58
N SER A 167 -31.97 -1.89 19.92
CA SER A 167 -32.99 -1.17 19.13
C SER A 167 -32.43 -0.01 18.32
N GLY A 168 -31.23 0.46 18.63
CA GLY A 168 -30.56 1.56 17.93
C GLY A 168 -29.04 1.46 18.04
N LEU A 169 -28.36 1.71 16.91
CA LEU A 169 -26.91 1.68 16.75
C LEU A 169 -26.53 2.42 15.46
N GLU A 170 -25.25 2.79 15.33
CA GLU A 170 -24.68 3.24 14.06
C GLU A 170 -24.38 2.07 13.12
N ASP A 171 -24.36 2.35 11.81
CA ASP A 171 -23.98 1.38 10.80
C ASP A 171 -22.49 1.01 10.86
N GLY A 172 -22.19 -0.20 10.39
CA GLY A 172 -20.84 -0.74 10.35
C GLY A 172 -20.52 -1.77 11.45
N VAL A 173 -19.25 -2.16 11.47
CA VAL A 173 -18.70 -3.21 12.35
C VAL A 173 -17.43 -2.73 13.04
N VAL A 174 -17.21 -3.19 14.27
CA VAL A 174 -16.03 -2.85 15.06
C VAL A 174 -15.17 -4.11 15.21
N LEU A 175 -13.94 -4.05 14.71
CA LEU A 175 -13.00 -5.16 14.71
C LEU A 175 -11.80 -4.85 15.60
N SER A 176 -11.34 -5.85 16.35
CA SER A 176 -10.00 -5.78 16.93
C SER A 176 -8.97 -5.87 15.80
N GLU A 177 -7.84 -5.19 15.95
CA GLU A 177 -6.73 -5.23 15.00
C GLU A 177 -6.33 -6.64 14.51
N PRO A 178 -6.18 -7.68 15.37
CA PRO A 178 -5.90 -9.04 14.90
C PRO A 178 -7.02 -9.68 14.05
N ASN A 179 -8.29 -9.35 14.33
CA ASN A 179 -9.42 -9.83 13.53
C ASN A 179 -9.43 -9.15 12.16
N PHE A 180 -9.14 -7.85 12.11
CA PHE A 180 -9.00 -7.13 10.85
C PHE A 180 -7.88 -7.73 10.00
N GLU A 181 -6.71 -8.00 10.58
CA GLU A 181 -5.60 -8.67 9.87
C GLU A 181 -5.95 -10.09 9.41
N ALA A 182 -6.81 -10.81 10.12
CA ALA A 182 -7.28 -12.12 9.69
C ALA A 182 -8.28 -12.04 8.52
N ILE A 183 -9.17 -11.04 8.54
CA ILE A 183 -10.34 -10.96 7.65
C ILE A 183 -10.07 -10.12 6.40
N TYR A 184 -9.28 -9.05 6.49
CA TYR A 184 -9.09 -8.06 5.42
C TYR A 184 -7.72 -8.19 4.75
N ARG A 185 -7.66 -7.84 3.47
CA ARG A 185 -6.41 -7.63 2.73
C ARG A 185 -6.47 -6.32 1.97
N SER A 186 -5.32 -5.67 1.87
CA SER A 186 -5.11 -4.61 0.90
C SER A 186 -5.08 -5.20 -0.51
N ALA A 187 -5.70 -4.51 -1.46
CA ALA A 187 -5.60 -4.75 -2.89
C ALA A 187 -5.30 -3.44 -3.61
N THR A 188 -4.45 -3.51 -4.62
CA THR A 188 -4.13 -2.36 -5.47
C THR A 188 -5.05 -2.37 -6.68
N LEU A 189 -5.91 -1.37 -6.79
CA LEU A 189 -6.65 -1.10 -8.01
C LEU A 189 -5.76 -0.28 -8.92
N TYR A 190 -5.66 -0.66 -10.17
CA TYR A 190 -4.94 0.13 -11.17
C TYR A 190 -5.93 0.89 -12.04
N PHE A 191 -5.59 2.15 -12.28
CA PHE A 191 -6.20 3.04 -13.25
C PHE A 191 -5.15 3.42 -14.31
N LEU A 192 -5.55 4.17 -15.32
CA LEU A 192 -4.68 4.58 -16.42
C LEU A 192 -4.26 6.04 -16.24
N SER A 193 -3.02 6.38 -16.56
CA SER A 193 -2.60 7.77 -16.71
C SER A 193 -3.36 8.47 -17.85
N GLN A 194 -3.33 9.80 -17.87
CA GLN A 194 -4.03 10.60 -18.88
C GLN A 194 -3.49 10.41 -20.31
N ASP A 195 -2.22 10.04 -20.47
CA ASP A 195 -1.64 9.62 -21.75
C ASP A 195 -1.96 8.15 -22.09
N GLY A 196 -2.29 7.33 -21.09
CA GLY A 196 -2.68 5.92 -21.28
C GLY A 196 -1.50 4.98 -21.41
N GLU A 197 -0.31 5.42 -21.01
CA GLU A 197 0.93 4.65 -21.08
C GLU A 197 1.30 4.00 -19.74
N TYR A 198 0.71 4.47 -18.63
CA TYR A 198 1.10 4.09 -17.28
C TYR A 198 -0.07 3.59 -16.43
N LEU A 199 0.18 2.58 -15.59
CA LEU A 199 -0.74 2.12 -14.56
C LEU A 199 -0.58 2.95 -13.27
N VAL A 200 -1.67 3.59 -12.83
CA VAL A 200 -1.73 4.43 -11.63
C VAL A 200 -2.42 3.66 -10.49
N PRO A 201 -1.73 3.38 -9.37
CA PRO A 201 -2.24 2.53 -8.31
C PRO A 201 -3.05 3.30 -7.26
N GLU A 202 -4.12 2.67 -6.79
CA GLU A 202 -4.89 3.04 -5.60
C GLU A 202 -5.10 1.81 -4.70
N THR A 203 -4.57 1.85 -3.47
CA THR A 203 -4.74 0.76 -2.52
C THR A 203 -6.04 0.88 -1.72
N ARG A 204 -6.86 -0.16 -1.77
CA ARG A 204 -8.10 -0.32 -0.98
C ARG A 204 -8.06 -1.59 -0.13
N TRP A 205 -8.88 -1.66 0.90
CA TRP A 205 -8.94 -2.77 1.86
C TRP A 205 -10.29 -3.47 1.76
N PHE A 206 -10.27 -4.76 1.46
CA PHE A 206 -11.47 -5.58 1.32
C PHE A 206 -11.37 -6.84 2.18
N PRO A 207 -12.51 -7.44 2.57
CA PRO A 207 -12.52 -8.79 3.07
C PRO A 207 -11.81 -9.75 2.10
N LEU A 208 -11.03 -10.68 2.64
CA LEU A 208 -10.32 -11.71 1.87
C LEU A 208 -11.30 -12.60 1.10
N ARG A 209 -12.50 -12.81 1.64
CA ARG A 209 -13.58 -13.53 0.95
C ARG A 209 -14.16 -12.67 -0.15
N ASN A 210 -14.36 -13.28 -1.32
CA ASN A 210 -14.83 -12.60 -2.52
C ASN A 210 -13.94 -11.42 -2.95
N LEU A 211 -12.65 -11.42 -2.57
CA LEU A 211 -11.70 -10.34 -2.85
C LEU A 211 -11.68 -9.96 -4.34
N ALA A 212 -11.66 -10.94 -5.25
CA ALA A 212 -11.72 -10.69 -6.69
C ALA A 212 -13.00 -9.93 -7.11
N THR A 213 -14.14 -10.29 -6.52
CA THR A 213 -15.42 -9.59 -6.78
C THR A 213 -15.37 -8.16 -6.25
N SER A 214 -14.86 -7.94 -5.04
CA SER A 214 -14.71 -6.61 -4.45
C SER A 214 -13.81 -5.70 -5.28
N ILE A 215 -12.69 -6.24 -5.78
CA ILE A 215 -11.77 -5.51 -6.67
C ILE A 215 -12.48 -5.07 -7.94
N VAL A 216 -13.17 -5.97 -8.65
CA VAL A 216 -13.84 -5.61 -9.91
C VAL A 216 -15.01 -4.65 -9.69
N ARG A 217 -15.80 -4.81 -8.62
CA ARG A 217 -16.85 -3.84 -8.25
C ARG A 217 -16.25 -2.46 -7.95
N ALA A 218 -15.10 -2.42 -7.29
CA ALA A 218 -14.42 -1.16 -7.00
C ALA A 218 -13.86 -0.50 -8.26
N LEU A 219 -13.36 -1.27 -9.24
CA LEU A 219 -12.96 -0.76 -10.55
C LEU A 219 -14.16 -0.22 -11.35
N ILE A 220 -15.29 -0.90 -11.33
CA ILE A 220 -16.55 -0.44 -11.95
C ILE A 220 -17.04 0.86 -11.32
N THR A 221 -16.91 0.99 -9.99
CA THR A 221 -17.24 2.22 -9.27
C THR A 221 -16.29 3.36 -9.63
N GLY A 222 -15.05 3.03 -10.02
CA GLY A 222 -14.04 3.97 -10.45
C GLY A 222 -13.14 4.47 -9.31
N PRO A 223 -12.20 5.39 -9.64
CA PRO A 223 -11.20 5.93 -8.70
C PRO A 223 -11.85 6.77 -7.58
N SER A 224 -11.18 6.84 -6.43
CA SER A 224 -11.66 7.71 -5.34
C SER A 224 -11.58 9.19 -5.67
N PRO A 225 -12.37 10.05 -4.99
CA PRO A 225 -12.43 11.49 -5.23
C PRO A 225 -11.07 12.19 -5.33
N TRP A 226 -10.11 11.82 -4.48
CA TRP A 226 -8.78 12.45 -4.47
C TRP A 226 -7.92 12.13 -5.71
N LEU A 227 -8.21 11.02 -6.41
CA LEU A 227 -7.45 10.55 -7.57
C LEU A 227 -8.17 10.73 -8.91
N ARG A 228 -9.51 10.75 -8.89
CA ARG A 228 -10.35 10.59 -10.09
C ARG A 228 -10.05 11.56 -11.24
N ASP A 229 -9.64 12.79 -10.92
CA ASP A 229 -9.51 13.86 -11.92
C ASP A 229 -8.15 13.78 -12.66
N ALA A 230 -7.20 12.95 -12.20
CA ALA A 230 -5.89 12.76 -12.82
C ALA A 230 -5.71 11.41 -13.52
N VAL A 231 -6.70 10.52 -13.46
CA VAL A 231 -6.62 9.17 -14.03
C VAL A 231 -7.82 8.87 -14.91
N ARG A 232 -7.69 7.83 -15.73
CA ARG A 232 -8.77 7.28 -16.56
C ARG A 232 -9.06 5.84 -16.17
N THR A 233 -10.24 5.36 -16.52
CA THR A 233 -10.55 3.93 -16.46
C THR A 233 -11.01 3.46 -17.83
N ALA A 234 -10.61 2.25 -18.21
CA ALA A 234 -11.11 1.57 -19.40
C ALA A 234 -12.43 0.81 -19.13
N VAL A 235 -12.94 0.82 -17.90
CA VAL A 235 -14.25 0.25 -17.57
C VAL A 235 -15.34 1.19 -18.12
N PRO A 236 -16.23 0.71 -19.02
CA PRO A 236 -17.27 1.56 -19.58
C PRO A 236 -18.25 2.07 -18.52
N GLU A 237 -18.77 3.28 -18.74
CA GLU A 237 -19.84 3.83 -17.89
C GLU A 237 -21.07 2.91 -17.91
N GLY A 238 -21.62 2.60 -16.74
CA GLY A 238 -22.76 1.70 -16.59
C GLY A 238 -22.45 0.22 -16.77
N ALA A 239 -21.17 -0.18 -16.85
CA ALA A 239 -20.79 -1.59 -16.75
C ALA A 239 -21.25 -2.17 -15.40
N VAL A 240 -21.80 -3.38 -15.41
CA VAL A 240 -22.24 -4.09 -14.20
C VAL A 240 -21.78 -5.54 -14.28
N LEU A 241 -21.38 -6.12 -13.16
CA LEU A 241 -21.12 -7.57 -13.08
C LEU A 241 -22.44 -8.35 -13.23
N GLN A 242 -22.45 -9.34 -14.13
CA GLN A 242 -23.60 -10.21 -14.35
C GLN A 242 -23.14 -11.66 -14.61
N PRO A 243 -23.32 -12.60 -13.64
CA PRO A 243 -23.84 -12.40 -12.28
C PRO A 243 -22.94 -11.47 -11.45
N ASP A 244 -23.45 -10.97 -10.32
CA ASP A 244 -22.75 -10.03 -9.44
C ASP A 244 -21.63 -10.70 -8.61
N ALA A 245 -20.77 -11.47 -9.28
CA ALA A 245 -19.66 -12.23 -8.70
C ALA A 245 -18.57 -12.47 -9.76
N VAL A 246 -17.33 -12.54 -9.29
CA VAL A 246 -16.17 -13.01 -10.04
C VAL A 246 -15.77 -14.36 -9.46
N SER A 247 -15.90 -15.43 -10.24
CA SER A 247 -15.46 -16.76 -9.85
C SER A 247 -14.00 -16.97 -10.20
N VAL A 248 -13.26 -17.66 -9.33
CA VAL A 248 -11.89 -18.11 -9.60
C VAL A 248 -11.86 -19.62 -9.54
N ASP A 249 -11.45 -20.28 -10.62
CA ASP A 249 -11.37 -21.75 -10.69
C ASP A 249 -10.08 -22.32 -10.05
N GLU A 250 -9.91 -23.65 -10.12
CA GLU A 250 -8.76 -24.36 -9.52
C GLU A 250 -7.45 -24.06 -10.27
N GLU A 251 -7.54 -23.74 -11.56
CA GLU A 251 -6.43 -23.34 -12.41
C GLU A 251 -5.97 -21.89 -12.14
N GLY A 252 -6.85 -21.08 -11.54
CA GLY A 252 -6.62 -19.69 -11.19
C GLY A 252 -7.14 -18.69 -12.21
N VAL A 253 -8.10 -19.09 -13.06
CA VAL A 253 -8.77 -18.20 -14.01
C VAL A 253 -9.86 -17.42 -13.28
N ALA A 254 -9.73 -16.10 -13.25
CA ALA A 254 -10.80 -15.22 -12.77
C ALA A 254 -11.78 -14.90 -13.91
N ALA A 255 -12.99 -15.44 -13.83
CA ALA A 255 -14.04 -15.17 -14.81
C ALA A 255 -14.80 -13.89 -14.45
N VAL A 256 -14.59 -12.85 -15.25
CA VAL A 256 -15.26 -11.55 -15.13
C VAL A 256 -16.34 -11.46 -16.21
N SER A 257 -17.61 -11.56 -15.79
CA SER A 257 -18.75 -11.44 -16.69
C SER A 257 -19.46 -10.12 -16.46
N LEU A 258 -19.46 -9.27 -17.49
CA LEU A 258 -20.14 -7.98 -17.50
C LEU A 258 -21.50 -8.08 -18.21
N SER A 259 -22.39 -7.14 -17.90
CA SER A 259 -23.67 -6.97 -18.61
C SER A 259 -23.46 -6.70 -20.10
N SER A 260 -24.45 -7.03 -20.93
CA SER A 260 -24.40 -6.71 -22.37
C SER A 260 -24.14 -5.22 -22.60
N GLY A 261 -23.16 -4.90 -23.45
CA GLY A 261 -22.69 -3.51 -23.67
C GLY A 261 -21.66 -3.02 -22.65
N GLY A 262 -21.24 -3.86 -21.69
CA GLY A 262 -20.21 -3.55 -20.70
C GLY A 262 -18.77 -3.65 -21.20
N LEU A 263 -18.54 -3.80 -22.52
CA LEU A 263 -17.21 -3.77 -23.12
C LEU A 263 -17.03 -2.50 -23.95
N PRO A 264 -15.82 -1.95 -24.02
CA PRO A 264 -15.48 -0.89 -24.96
C PRO A 264 -15.75 -1.29 -26.42
N THR A 265 -16.04 -0.31 -27.27
CA THR A 265 -16.30 -0.56 -28.70
C THR A 265 -15.02 -0.80 -29.48
N GLU A 266 -13.98 -0.01 -29.20
CA GLU A 266 -12.70 -0.08 -29.92
C GLU A 266 -11.80 -1.20 -29.36
N PRO A 267 -11.04 -1.93 -30.22
CA PRO A 267 -10.12 -2.98 -29.77
C PRO A 267 -9.02 -2.48 -28.83
N GLU A 268 -8.51 -1.26 -29.05
CA GLU A 268 -7.46 -0.65 -28.23
C GLU A 268 -7.96 -0.41 -26.79
N ASP A 269 -9.19 0.10 -26.64
CA ASP A 269 -9.81 0.30 -25.32
C ASP A 269 -10.10 -1.03 -24.61
N ARG A 270 -10.40 -2.10 -25.36
CA ARG A 270 -10.55 -3.45 -24.79
C ARG A 270 -9.22 -3.99 -24.28
N ALA A 271 -8.12 -3.76 -25.01
CA ALA A 271 -6.78 -4.14 -24.57
C ALA A 271 -6.37 -3.39 -23.28
N LEU A 272 -6.74 -2.12 -23.16
CA LEU A 272 -6.57 -1.33 -21.94
C LEU A 272 -7.43 -1.87 -20.78
N LEU A 273 -8.69 -2.25 -21.03
CA LEU A 273 -9.55 -2.86 -20.02
C LEU A 273 -8.97 -4.20 -19.53
N GLN A 274 -8.49 -5.05 -20.44
CA GLN A 274 -7.82 -6.31 -20.09
C GLN A 274 -6.61 -6.04 -19.19
N ALA A 275 -5.73 -5.11 -19.59
CA ALA A 275 -4.54 -4.75 -18.82
C ALA A 275 -4.90 -4.21 -17.42
N GLN A 276 -5.91 -3.35 -17.33
CA GLN A 276 -6.38 -2.78 -16.06
C GLN A 276 -6.91 -3.86 -15.11
N LEU A 277 -7.71 -4.81 -15.62
CA LEU A 277 -8.27 -5.92 -14.85
C LEU A 277 -7.18 -6.91 -14.42
N GLU A 278 -6.30 -7.32 -15.33
CA GLU A 278 -5.18 -8.23 -15.02
C GLU A 278 -4.22 -7.64 -13.99
N ALA A 279 -3.91 -6.34 -14.10
CA ALA A 279 -3.06 -5.67 -13.13
C ALA A 279 -3.70 -5.64 -11.74
N SER A 280 -5.00 -5.34 -11.65
CA SER A 280 -5.73 -5.20 -10.38
C SER A 280 -6.08 -6.56 -9.74
N LEU A 281 -6.28 -7.60 -10.54
CA LEU A 281 -6.56 -8.97 -10.09
C LEU A 281 -5.28 -9.79 -9.89
N ARG A 282 -4.10 -9.16 -9.82
CA ARG A 282 -2.85 -9.81 -9.43
C ARG A 282 -2.81 -10.11 -7.92
N ILE A 283 -3.75 -10.93 -7.48
CA ILE A 283 -3.93 -11.39 -6.10
C ILE A 283 -3.59 -12.88 -5.98
N ALA A 284 -3.46 -13.37 -4.75
CA ALA A 284 -3.29 -14.80 -4.50
C ALA A 284 -4.43 -15.60 -5.14
N ARG A 285 -4.09 -16.74 -5.76
CA ARG A 285 -4.99 -17.67 -6.50
C ARG A 285 -5.39 -17.24 -7.91
N VAL A 286 -5.25 -15.98 -8.31
CA VAL A 286 -5.53 -15.56 -9.69
C VAL A 286 -4.24 -15.59 -10.52
N ARG A 287 -4.32 -16.20 -11.70
CA ARG A 287 -3.22 -16.32 -12.68
C ARG A 287 -3.56 -15.65 -14.00
N THR A 288 -4.80 -15.77 -14.44
CA THR A 288 -5.31 -15.18 -15.68
C THR A 288 -6.70 -14.59 -15.43
N VAL A 289 -7.13 -13.68 -16.30
CA VAL A 289 -8.44 -13.03 -16.23
C VAL A 289 -9.16 -13.22 -17.55
N ASP A 290 -10.32 -13.88 -17.50
CA ASP A 290 -11.18 -14.10 -18.66
C ASP A 290 -12.36 -13.14 -18.59
N VAL A 291 -12.48 -12.26 -19.58
CA VAL A 291 -13.53 -11.23 -19.61
C VAL A 291 -14.57 -11.55 -20.67
N THR A 292 -15.84 -11.46 -20.28
CA THR A 292 -17.00 -11.64 -21.15
C THR A 292 -18.01 -10.52 -20.94
N ALA A 293 -18.83 -10.22 -21.95
CA ALA A 293 -20.04 -9.41 -21.75
C ALA A 293 -21.23 -10.01 -22.50
N GLY A 294 -22.34 -10.21 -21.79
CA GLY A 294 -23.51 -10.90 -22.36
C GLY A 294 -23.18 -12.29 -22.93
N GLY A 295 -22.15 -12.96 -22.39
CA GLY A 295 -21.64 -14.24 -22.87
C GLY A 295 -20.67 -14.17 -24.08
N VAL A 296 -20.37 -12.98 -24.59
CA VAL A 296 -19.40 -12.78 -25.68
C VAL A 296 -18.01 -12.55 -25.07
N PRO A 297 -16.99 -13.34 -25.43
CA PRO A 297 -15.62 -13.12 -24.96
C PRO A 297 -15.04 -11.83 -25.53
N MET A 298 -14.23 -11.14 -24.74
CA MET A 298 -13.53 -9.92 -25.19
C MET A 298 -12.43 -10.26 -26.22
N ASP A 299 -11.78 -11.43 -26.07
CA ASP A 299 -10.76 -12.02 -26.96
C ASP A 299 -9.74 -11.02 -27.53
N VAL A 300 -9.02 -10.37 -26.62
CA VAL A 300 -7.93 -9.42 -26.92
C VAL A 300 -6.73 -9.70 -26.03
N GLU A 301 -5.53 -9.40 -26.54
CA GLU A 301 -4.34 -9.34 -25.69
C GLU A 301 -4.36 -8.03 -24.88
N ALA A 302 -3.84 -8.09 -23.66
CA ALA A 302 -3.68 -6.92 -22.80
C ALA A 302 -2.71 -5.91 -23.43
N ALA A 303 -3.03 -4.62 -23.33
CA ALA A 303 -2.09 -3.58 -23.69
C ALA A 303 -0.83 -3.63 -22.79
N GLU A 304 0.33 -3.40 -23.38
CA GLU A 304 1.56 -3.22 -22.62
C GLU A 304 1.54 -1.81 -22.00
N LEU A 305 1.51 -1.77 -20.66
CA LEU A 305 1.50 -0.53 -19.90
C LEU A 305 2.66 -0.55 -18.91
N ASP A 306 3.33 0.58 -18.80
CA ASP A 306 4.36 0.75 -17.80
C ASP A 306 3.73 0.74 -16.41
N ARG A 307 4.47 0.18 -15.46
CA ARG A 307 4.02 0.02 -14.09
C ARG A 307 5.19 0.03 -13.14
N GLY A 308 4.90 0.56 -11.96
CA GLY A 308 5.84 0.51 -10.87
C GLY A 308 6.95 1.51 -10.99
N GLN A 309 8.09 1.07 -10.49
CA GLN A 309 9.14 1.95 -10.06
C GLN A 309 10.44 1.44 -10.65
N ASP A 310 10.70 1.77 -11.92
CA ASP A 310 11.99 1.55 -12.55
C ASP A 310 12.83 2.84 -12.43
N TRP A 311 13.21 3.18 -11.20
CA TRP A 311 13.95 4.41 -10.87
C TRP A 311 15.42 4.42 -11.37
N GLY A 312 15.84 3.41 -12.12
CA GLY A 312 17.24 3.03 -12.26
C GLY A 312 17.78 2.35 -10.99
N ASP A 313 18.70 1.41 -11.21
CA ASP A 313 19.15 0.46 -10.18
C ASP A 313 20.07 1.05 -9.11
N THR A 314 20.46 2.32 -9.23
CA THR A 314 21.55 2.91 -8.44
C THR A 314 21.17 4.23 -7.81
N VAL A 315 21.38 4.32 -6.49
CA VAL A 315 21.30 5.60 -5.77
C VAL A 315 22.42 6.53 -6.25
N GLU A 316 22.06 7.75 -6.64
CA GLU A 316 22.98 8.85 -6.91
C GLU A 316 23.18 9.65 -5.60
N VAL A 317 24.39 10.11 -5.35
CA VAL A 317 24.77 10.94 -4.19
C VAL A 317 25.77 12.01 -4.65
N VAL A 318 25.88 13.09 -3.87
CA VAL A 318 26.92 14.10 -4.09
C VAL A 318 28.13 13.77 -3.23
N GLN A 319 29.30 13.64 -3.86
CA GLN A 319 30.60 13.49 -3.19
C GLN A 319 31.51 14.63 -3.63
N ASP A 320 31.93 15.46 -2.69
CA ASP A 320 32.64 16.72 -2.96
C ASP A 320 31.89 17.57 -4.02
N ASP A 321 32.53 17.81 -5.17
CA ASP A 321 32.02 18.53 -6.35
C ASP A 321 31.69 17.58 -7.52
N ALA A 322 31.28 16.34 -7.23
CA ALA A 322 30.89 15.35 -8.23
C ALA A 322 29.57 14.67 -7.88
N LEU A 323 28.77 14.37 -8.92
CA LEU A 323 27.66 13.44 -8.81
C LEU A 323 28.18 12.03 -9.06
N VAL A 324 27.96 11.13 -8.10
CA VAL A 324 28.41 9.74 -8.16
C VAL A 324 27.25 8.81 -7.87
N GLN A 325 27.32 7.57 -8.33
CA GLN A 325 26.31 6.54 -8.10
C GLN A 325 26.93 5.33 -7.42
N LEU A 326 26.16 4.67 -6.56
CA LEU A 326 26.58 3.42 -5.93
C LEU A 326 26.38 2.25 -6.89
N SER A 327 27.47 1.72 -7.44
CA SER A 327 27.47 0.59 -8.37
C SER A 327 28.35 -0.53 -7.83
N GLN A 328 27.78 -1.73 -7.65
CA GLN A 328 28.49 -2.92 -7.13
C GLN A 328 29.28 -2.66 -5.83
N GLY A 329 28.72 -1.83 -4.94
CA GLY A 329 29.34 -1.49 -3.64
C GLY A 329 30.47 -0.46 -3.72
N SER A 330 30.66 0.21 -4.86
CA SER A 330 31.63 1.30 -5.04
C SER A 330 30.94 2.54 -5.59
N LEU A 331 31.42 3.72 -5.21
CA LEU A 331 30.99 4.98 -5.81
C LEU A 331 31.73 5.20 -7.13
N VAL A 332 30.98 5.43 -8.20
CA VAL A 332 31.52 5.76 -9.53
C VAL A 332 30.88 7.04 -10.05
N PRO A 333 31.60 7.90 -10.78
CA PRO A 333 31.01 9.09 -11.41
C PRO A 333 29.84 8.72 -12.33
N VAL A 334 28.81 9.57 -12.34
CA VAL A 334 27.72 9.47 -13.32
C VAL A 334 28.26 9.93 -14.68
N SER A 335 28.25 9.05 -15.68
CA SER A 335 28.99 9.19 -16.95
C SER A 335 28.75 10.50 -17.71
N ASP A 336 27.53 11.04 -17.66
CA ASP A 336 27.13 12.22 -18.43
C ASP A 336 27.17 13.53 -17.63
N VAL A 337 27.51 13.47 -16.34
CA VAL A 337 27.58 14.64 -15.46
C VAL A 337 29.04 15.04 -15.24
N THR A 338 29.33 16.30 -15.55
CA THR A 338 30.64 16.91 -15.33
C THR A 338 30.73 17.52 -13.93
N SER A 339 31.87 18.13 -13.58
CA SER A 339 32.10 18.70 -12.24
C SER A 339 31.01 19.70 -11.83
N LEU A 340 30.57 19.58 -10.57
CA LEU A 340 29.63 20.47 -9.89
C LEU A 340 30.33 21.66 -9.21
N ALA A 341 31.64 21.82 -9.40
CA ALA A 341 32.44 22.82 -8.71
C ALA A 341 31.88 24.23 -8.93
N GLY A 342 31.76 24.98 -7.83
CA GLY A 342 31.22 26.34 -7.82
C GLY A 342 29.70 26.44 -7.93
N LEU A 343 28.97 25.32 -8.00
CA LEU A 343 27.51 25.32 -7.95
C LEU A 343 26.95 25.32 -6.53
N ASP A 344 27.73 24.87 -5.53
CA ASP A 344 27.20 24.56 -4.20
C ASP A 344 25.97 23.63 -4.32
N ALA A 345 26.21 22.51 -5.02
CA ALA A 345 25.18 21.59 -5.46
C ALA A 345 24.61 20.77 -4.28
N ARG A 346 23.28 20.71 -4.24
CA ARG A 346 22.51 19.89 -3.30
C ARG A 346 21.23 19.35 -3.95
N ASP A 347 20.63 18.36 -3.30
CA ASP A 347 19.34 17.78 -3.67
C ASP A 347 19.23 17.44 -5.17
N PRO A 348 20.11 16.57 -5.73
CA PRO A 348 20.00 16.15 -7.11
C PRO A 348 18.68 15.40 -7.35
N ALA A 349 18.11 15.57 -8.54
CA ALA A 349 16.92 14.85 -8.99
C ALA A 349 17.00 14.54 -10.48
N ARG A 350 16.37 13.44 -10.88
CA ARG A 350 16.36 12.98 -12.27
C ARG A 350 15.05 12.27 -12.63
N ASP A 351 14.72 12.24 -13.91
CA ASP A 351 13.71 11.33 -14.46
C ASP A 351 14.24 9.89 -14.52
N GLY A 352 13.38 8.92 -14.85
CA GLY A 352 13.72 7.49 -14.90
C GLY A 352 14.91 7.18 -15.82
N GLU A 353 14.98 7.82 -16.99
CA GLU A 353 16.05 7.62 -17.99
C GLU A 353 17.30 8.45 -17.70
N GLY A 354 17.17 9.56 -16.97
CA GLY A 354 18.24 10.48 -16.64
C GLY A 354 18.44 11.58 -17.70
N ASP A 355 17.57 11.65 -18.68
CA ASP A 355 17.57 12.68 -19.72
C ASP A 355 17.34 14.07 -19.12
N VAL A 356 16.53 14.16 -18.08
CA VAL A 356 16.39 15.36 -17.26
C VAL A 356 17.11 15.13 -15.93
N ARG A 357 18.13 15.95 -15.66
CA ARG A 357 18.87 15.95 -14.40
C ARG A 357 19.02 17.38 -13.89
N VAL A 358 18.60 17.61 -12.66
CA VAL A 358 18.56 18.92 -12.01
C VAL A 358 19.13 18.84 -10.60
N LEU A 359 19.51 20.01 -10.08
CA LEU A 359 20.01 20.17 -8.72
C LEU A 359 19.71 21.59 -8.23
N LEU A 360 19.71 21.78 -6.92
CA LEU A 360 19.73 23.13 -6.36
C LEU A 360 21.18 23.65 -6.33
N SER A 361 21.36 24.92 -6.70
CA SER A 361 22.65 25.60 -6.74
C SER A 361 22.61 26.90 -5.95
N GLY A 362 23.49 27.02 -4.95
CA GLY A 362 23.51 28.18 -4.04
C GLY A 362 22.15 28.37 -3.35
N PRO A 363 21.86 29.51 -2.70
CA PRO A 363 20.70 29.61 -1.82
C PRO A 363 19.33 29.61 -2.53
N ASP A 364 19.27 29.82 -3.85
CA ASP A 364 18.04 30.25 -4.52
C ASP A 364 17.85 29.80 -5.97
N ARG A 365 18.63 28.85 -6.51
CA ARG A 365 18.48 28.42 -7.92
C ARG A 365 18.24 26.93 -8.06
N LEU A 366 17.35 26.58 -8.98
CA LEU A 366 17.22 25.26 -9.59
C LEU A 366 17.92 25.30 -10.94
N VAL A 367 18.84 24.37 -11.18
CA VAL A 367 19.67 24.35 -12.39
C VAL A 367 19.73 22.94 -12.99
N THR A 368 20.01 22.85 -14.29
CA THR A 368 20.35 21.57 -14.92
C THR A 368 21.73 21.10 -14.46
N ALA A 369 21.92 19.79 -14.31
CA ALA A 369 23.24 19.22 -14.08
C ALA A 369 24.16 19.51 -15.29
N PRO A 370 25.41 19.94 -15.07
CA PRO A 370 26.34 20.27 -16.15
C PRO A 370 26.79 18.99 -16.88
N ARG A 371 26.79 19.00 -18.22
CA ARG A 371 27.22 17.87 -19.06
C ARG A 371 28.40 18.27 -19.96
N GLN A 372 29.03 17.29 -20.61
CA GLN A 372 30.11 17.57 -21.56
C GLN A 372 29.58 18.44 -22.71
N GLY A 373 30.17 19.62 -22.89
CA GLY A 373 29.76 20.57 -23.95
C GLY A 373 28.46 21.34 -23.66
N ALA A 374 27.80 21.10 -22.52
CA ALA A 374 26.58 21.79 -22.10
C ALA A 374 26.71 22.25 -20.63
N PRO A 375 27.05 23.54 -20.38
CA PRO A 375 27.16 24.05 -19.02
C PRO A 375 25.82 24.04 -18.30
N SER A 376 25.86 24.09 -16.97
CA SER A 376 24.66 24.21 -16.14
C SER A 376 23.85 25.46 -16.52
N ARG A 377 22.53 25.30 -16.62
CA ARG A 377 21.58 26.37 -16.95
C ARG A 377 20.56 26.53 -15.82
N THR A 378 20.27 27.76 -15.43
CA THR A 378 19.20 28.05 -14.46
C THR A 378 17.83 27.86 -15.10
N LEU A 379 17.00 27.05 -14.45
CA LEU A 379 15.61 26.79 -14.82
C LEU A 379 14.67 27.69 -14.01
N LEU A 380 14.95 27.87 -12.73
CA LEU A 380 14.15 28.68 -11.81
C LEU A 380 15.06 29.36 -10.79
N GLN A 381 14.71 30.60 -10.44
CA GLN A 381 15.30 31.31 -9.31
C GLN A 381 14.19 31.68 -8.32
N GLY A 382 14.38 31.33 -7.05
CA GLY A 382 13.41 31.55 -6.00
C GLY A 382 13.99 31.33 -4.60
N PRO A 383 13.46 31.99 -3.57
CA PRO A 383 13.99 31.84 -2.23
C PRO A 383 13.64 30.46 -1.65
N GLN A 384 14.62 29.83 -1.01
CA GLN A 384 14.45 28.62 -0.20
C GLN A 384 13.75 27.49 -0.96
N LEU A 385 14.18 27.21 -2.20
CA LEU A 385 13.59 26.13 -3.00
C LEU A 385 13.68 24.79 -2.26
N VAL A 386 12.56 24.07 -2.23
CA VAL A 386 12.46 22.70 -1.71
C VAL A 386 13.14 21.75 -2.69
N ALA A 387 13.76 20.69 -2.17
CA ALA A 387 14.42 19.63 -2.95
C ALA A 387 13.56 19.22 -4.16
N PRO A 388 14.08 19.29 -5.40
CA PRO A 388 13.30 19.03 -6.60
C PRO A 388 12.97 17.54 -6.76
N SER A 389 11.97 17.25 -7.59
CA SER A 389 11.61 15.90 -8.07
C SER A 389 11.29 16.01 -9.55
N VAL A 390 11.73 15.07 -10.38
CA VAL A 390 11.49 15.13 -11.84
C VAL A 390 10.58 13.98 -12.20
N ASP A 391 9.47 14.22 -12.89
CA ASP A 391 8.57 13.14 -13.34
C ASP A 391 8.97 12.55 -14.70
N ARG A 392 8.36 11.42 -15.07
CA ARG A 392 8.60 10.75 -16.36
C ARG A 392 8.24 11.59 -17.61
N LEU A 393 7.48 12.68 -17.45
CA LEU A 393 7.14 13.60 -18.53
C LEU A 393 8.16 14.74 -18.64
N GLY A 394 9.24 14.69 -17.85
CA GLY A 394 10.34 15.65 -17.86
C GLY A 394 10.08 16.93 -17.06
N TRP A 395 8.96 17.02 -16.33
CA TRP A 395 8.68 18.19 -15.50
C TRP A 395 9.39 18.09 -14.16
N THR A 396 10.11 19.16 -13.81
CA THR A 396 10.75 19.31 -12.51
C THR A 396 9.84 20.03 -11.54
N TRP A 397 9.40 19.31 -10.50
CA TRP A 397 8.60 19.82 -9.39
C TRP A 397 9.48 20.35 -8.27
N THR A 398 9.11 21.50 -7.74
CA THR A 398 9.68 22.12 -6.53
C THR A 398 8.62 22.99 -5.85
N ALA A 399 8.97 23.65 -4.75
CA ALA A 399 8.14 24.63 -4.08
C ALA A 399 9.03 25.71 -3.47
N SER A 400 8.45 26.87 -3.17
CA SER A 400 9.12 27.79 -2.24
C SER A 400 9.01 27.22 -0.84
N GLY A 401 10.09 27.25 -0.06
CA GLY A 401 10.09 26.99 1.38
C GLY A 401 9.44 28.12 2.20
N ARG A 402 8.56 28.89 1.58
CA ARG A 402 7.70 29.90 2.19
C ARG A 402 6.25 29.44 2.04
N ASP A 403 5.39 30.03 2.85
CA ASP A 403 3.95 29.81 2.77
C ASP A 403 3.37 30.56 1.56
N THR A 404 3.30 29.86 0.42
CA THR A 404 2.70 30.36 -0.83
C THR A 404 1.40 29.65 -1.19
N GLY A 405 1.12 28.49 -0.60
CA GLY A 405 -0.04 27.66 -0.97
C GLY A 405 0.05 27.03 -2.36
N GLU A 406 1.26 26.89 -2.91
CA GLU A 406 1.49 26.55 -4.32
C GLU A 406 2.71 25.60 -4.48
N LEU A 407 2.66 24.75 -5.50
CA LEU A 407 3.82 24.04 -6.05
C LEU A 407 4.26 24.69 -7.37
N ILE A 408 5.50 24.47 -7.78
CA ILE A 408 6.05 24.97 -9.05
C ILE A 408 6.54 23.77 -9.86
N ALA A 409 6.10 23.66 -11.11
CA ALA A 409 6.61 22.69 -12.07
C ALA A 409 7.33 23.42 -13.20
N VAL A 410 8.50 22.95 -13.60
CA VAL A 410 9.33 23.58 -14.64
C VAL A 410 9.68 22.54 -15.70
N ASP A 411 9.40 22.85 -16.97
CA ASP A 411 9.74 21.97 -18.07
C ASP A 411 11.26 22.00 -18.39
N PRO A 412 11.76 21.12 -19.26
CA PRO A 412 13.15 21.15 -19.68
C PRO A 412 13.54 22.42 -20.45
N SER A 413 12.59 23.20 -20.98
CA SER A 413 12.88 24.49 -21.64
C SER A 413 13.12 25.62 -20.63
N GLY A 414 12.71 25.45 -19.38
CA GLY A 414 12.73 26.47 -18.32
C GLY A 414 11.42 27.25 -18.19
N THR A 415 10.35 26.78 -18.82
CA THR A 415 9.00 27.33 -18.66
C THR A 415 8.42 26.80 -17.35
N ALA A 416 8.15 27.72 -16.42
CA ALA A 416 7.58 27.40 -15.11
C ALA A 416 6.06 27.61 -15.09
N VAL A 417 5.35 26.67 -14.49
CA VAL A 417 3.93 26.77 -14.14
C VAL A 417 3.78 26.70 -12.63
N THR A 418 2.88 27.51 -12.10
CA THR A 418 2.49 27.48 -10.69
C THR A 418 1.21 26.68 -10.56
N VAL A 419 1.19 25.72 -9.65
CA VAL A 419 0.06 24.82 -9.42
C VAL A 419 -0.47 25.09 -8.02
N GLU A 420 -1.62 25.76 -7.96
CA GLU A 420 -2.27 26.14 -6.71
C GLU A 420 -2.80 24.91 -5.95
N ALA A 421 -2.75 24.98 -4.63
CA ALA A 421 -3.25 23.95 -3.74
C ALA A 421 -3.91 24.58 -2.51
N GLU A 422 -5.24 24.65 -2.48
CA GLU A 422 -5.98 25.29 -1.38
C GLU A 422 -5.63 24.72 0.00
N TRP A 423 -5.37 23.41 0.07
CA TRP A 423 -5.01 22.72 1.31
C TRP A 423 -3.58 23.03 1.82
N LEU A 424 -2.75 23.71 1.01
CA LEU A 424 -1.42 24.23 1.39
C LEU A 424 -1.46 25.67 1.92
N GLN A 425 -2.60 26.36 1.87
CA GLN A 425 -2.71 27.71 2.39
C GLN A 425 -2.36 27.75 3.89
N SER A 426 -1.53 28.70 4.31
CA SER A 426 -1.02 28.80 5.70
C SER A 426 -0.06 27.66 6.09
N ARG A 427 0.60 27.03 5.10
CA ARG A 427 1.53 25.90 5.31
C ARG A 427 2.79 26.11 4.49
N THR A 428 3.92 25.79 5.11
CA THR A 428 5.22 25.76 4.42
C THR A 428 5.54 24.35 3.95
N VAL A 429 5.80 24.18 2.65
CA VAL A 429 6.26 22.90 2.09
C VAL A 429 7.68 22.61 2.58
N GLN A 430 7.89 21.43 3.14
CA GLN A 430 9.18 20.95 3.65
C GLN A 430 9.87 20.01 2.65
N SER A 431 9.08 19.16 1.97
CA SER A 431 9.58 18.17 1.02
C SER A 431 8.45 17.76 0.08
N LEU A 432 8.79 17.44 -1.18
CA LEU A 432 7.85 16.88 -2.13
C LEU A 432 8.52 15.84 -3.01
N ARG A 433 7.74 14.86 -3.47
CA ARG A 433 8.15 13.87 -4.46
C ARG A 433 7.00 13.49 -5.37
N VAL A 434 7.18 13.70 -6.66
CA VAL A 434 6.25 13.20 -7.67
C VAL A 434 6.37 11.67 -7.72
N ALA A 435 5.27 11.01 -8.04
CA ALA A 435 5.27 9.58 -8.29
C ALA A 435 5.70 9.33 -9.73
N HIS A 436 6.30 8.16 -9.99
CA HIS A 436 6.78 7.80 -11.32
C HIS A 436 5.69 7.80 -12.39
N ASP A 437 4.45 7.52 -11.98
CA ASP A 437 3.26 7.59 -12.84
C ASP A 437 2.90 9.01 -13.33
N ALA A 438 3.60 10.04 -12.85
CA ALA A 438 3.41 11.47 -13.12
C ALA A 438 2.01 12.02 -12.78
N SER A 439 1.17 11.21 -12.13
CA SER A 439 -0.25 11.47 -11.83
C SER A 439 -0.47 11.74 -10.34
N ARG A 440 0.52 11.49 -9.48
CA ARG A 440 0.46 11.73 -8.03
C ARG A 440 1.69 12.45 -7.52
N VAL A 441 1.54 13.23 -6.46
CA VAL A 441 2.65 13.87 -5.74
C VAL A 441 2.43 13.75 -4.23
N ALA A 442 3.49 13.37 -3.52
CA ALA A 442 3.55 13.36 -2.07
C ALA A 442 4.17 14.65 -1.56
N VAL A 443 3.59 15.24 -0.51
CA VAL A 443 4.01 16.52 0.05
C VAL A 443 4.06 16.42 1.57
N VAL A 444 5.19 16.86 2.14
CA VAL A 444 5.32 17.14 3.57
C VAL A 444 5.19 18.63 3.78
N SER A 445 4.26 19.04 4.64
CA SER A 445 4.01 20.46 4.92
C SER A 445 3.87 20.73 6.41
N LEU A 446 4.31 21.90 6.85
CA LEU A 446 4.24 22.35 8.24
C LEU A 446 3.32 23.57 8.36
N GLY A 447 2.34 23.48 9.25
CA GLY A 447 1.44 24.58 9.62
C GLY A 447 1.35 24.73 11.14
N THR A 448 0.48 25.64 11.60
CA THR A 448 0.26 25.88 13.03
C THR A 448 -0.35 24.69 13.77
N ASP A 449 -1.02 23.79 13.04
CA ASP A 449 -1.60 22.54 13.52
C ASP A 449 -0.61 21.36 13.45
N GLY A 450 0.65 21.61 13.10
CA GLY A 450 1.72 20.61 13.01
C GLY A 450 1.98 20.13 11.59
N VAL A 451 2.71 19.02 11.50
CA VAL A 451 3.12 18.43 10.22
C VAL A 451 1.97 17.66 9.56
N ARG A 452 1.96 17.65 8.23
CA ARG A 452 1.11 16.79 7.41
C ARG A 452 1.93 16.09 6.34
N VAL A 453 1.55 14.85 6.05
CA VAL A 453 2.01 14.08 4.90
C VAL A 453 0.78 13.83 4.05
N ASP A 454 0.74 14.45 2.89
CA ASP A 454 -0.41 14.43 2.00
C ASP A 454 0.03 13.82 0.66
N VAL A 455 -0.85 13.01 0.06
CA VAL A 455 -0.73 12.59 -1.34
C VAL A 455 -1.87 13.20 -2.11
N THR A 456 -1.57 13.82 -3.24
CA THR A 456 -2.59 14.39 -4.12
C THR A 456 -2.37 13.92 -5.54
N SER A 457 -3.43 13.99 -6.33
CA SER A 457 -3.35 13.80 -7.77
C SER A 457 -2.86 15.07 -8.49
N VAL A 458 -2.30 14.88 -9.70
CA VAL A 458 -1.80 15.93 -10.59
C VAL A 458 -2.64 15.91 -11.87
N VAL A 459 -3.50 16.90 -12.05
CA VAL A 459 -4.31 17.06 -13.26
C VAL A 459 -3.49 17.78 -14.32
N ARG A 460 -3.44 17.20 -15.52
CA ARG A 460 -2.67 17.70 -16.67
C ARG A 460 -3.58 17.93 -17.86
N ASP A 461 -3.17 18.81 -18.76
CA ASP A 461 -3.80 18.91 -20.08
C ASP A 461 -3.30 17.80 -21.04
N GLY A 462 -3.84 17.77 -22.27
CA GLY A 462 -3.46 16.77 -23.28
C GLY A 462 -2.02 16.87 -23.79
N SER A 463 -1.25 17.89 -23.39
CA SER A 463 0.18 18.01 -23.68
C SER A 463 1.06 17.53 -22.51
N GLY A 464 0.45 17.09 -21.40
CA GLY A 464 1.15 16.70 -20.19
C GLY A 464 1.52 17.89 -19.28
N THR A 465 1.07 19.10 -19.59
CA THR A 465 1.37 20.30 -18.77
C THR A 465 0.54 20.26 -17.49
N PRO A 466 1.16 20.35 -16.29
CA PRO A 466 0.43 20.43 -15.02
C PRO A 466 -0.52 21.63 -14.97
N GLN A 467 -1.76 21.39 -14.53
CA GLN A 467 -2.80 22.42 -14.42
C GLN A 467 -3.23 22.65 -12.96
N MET A 468 -3.46 21.56 -12.21
CA MET A 468 -4.06 21.62 -10.88
C MET A 468 -3.68 20.41 -10.03
N LEU A 469 -3.68 20.57 -8.70
CA LEU A 469 -3.65 19.45 -7.77
C LEU A 469 -5.07 19.09 -7.32
N GLY A 470 -5.37 17.80 -7.22
CA GLY A 470 -6.62 17.34 -6.63
C GLY A 470 -6.74 17.56 -5.13
N ASP A 471 -7.75 16.93 -4.53
CA ASP A 471 -7.91 16.89 -3.08
C ASP A 471 -6.75 16.13 -2.43
N ALA A 472 -6.28 16.64 -1.28
CA ALA A 472 -5.24 15.98 -0.50
C ALA A 472 -5.78 14.76 0.26
N TRP A 473 -5.16 13.61 0.00
CA TRP A 473 -5.31 12.40 0.81
C TRP A 473 -4.25 12.38 1.91
N ARG A 474 -4.68 12.64 3.15
CA ARG A 474 -3.77 12.69 4.30
C ARG A 474 -3.39 11.29 4.77
N THR A 475 -2.09 11.02 4.88
CA THR A 475 -1.52 9.82 5.48
C THR A 475 -0.56 10.19 6.62
N GLY A 476 0.10 9.21 7.23
CA GLY A 476 1.13 9.45 8.24
C GLY A 476 0.59 10.07 9.54
N LEU A 477 -0.67 9.83 9.90
CA LEU A 477 -1.37 10.52 11.00
C LEU A 477 -0.74 10.34 12.39
N THR A 478 0.15 9.37 12.56
CA THR A 478 0.93 9.15 13.79
C THR A 478 2.22 9.96 13.87
N LEU A 479 2.61 10.63 12.78
CA LEU A 479 3.78 11.51 12.73
C LEU A 479 3.48 12.84 13.40
N VAL A 480 4.40 13.27 14.24
CA VAL A 480 4.39 14.58 14.92
C VAL A 480 5.42 15.55 14.36
N ASP A 481 6.29 15.04 13.48
CA ASP A 481 7.35 15.76 12.78
C ASP A 481 7.72 14.99 11.50
N ALA A 482 8.04 15.70 10.42
CA ALA A 482 8.53 15.12 9.17
C ALA A 482 9.26 16.17 8.33
N THR A 483 10.37 15.75 7.69
CA THR A 483 11.29 16.66 7.00
C THR A 483 11.66 16.21 5.57
N ARG A 484 11.50 14.93 5.27
CA ARG A 484 11.74 14.35 3.94
C ARG A 484 10.65 13.35 3.60
N VAL A 485 10.26 13.32 2.34
CA VAL A 485 9.43 12.26 1.76
C VAL A 485 10.07 11.71 0.50
N VAL A 486 9.95 10.40 0.31
CA VAL A 486 10.33 9.65 -0.90
C VAL A 486 9.26 8.60 -1.19
N TRP A 487 9.18 8.13 -2.42
CA TRP A 487 8.39 6.95 -2.76
C TRP A 487 9.26 5.71 -2.60
N VAL A 488 8.86 4.79 -1.72
CA VAL A 488 9.52 3.49 -1.51
C VAL A 488 9.00 2.46 -2.50
N ASP A 489 7.75 2.59 -2.90
CA ASP A 489 7.15 1.82 -3.97
C ASP A 489 5.94 2.61 -4.53
N GLU A 490 5.14 1.94 -5.35
CA GLU A 490 3.91 2.45 -5.96
C GLU A 490 2.88 3.05 -4.99
N SER A 491 2.86 2.63 -3.73
CA SER A 491 1.80 2.98 -2.76
C SER A 491 2.31 3.18 -1.34
N THR A 492 3.63 3.24 -1.15
CA THR A 492 4.28 3.46 0.13
C THR A 492 5.28 4.59 0.04
N LEU A 493 5.13 5.56 0.95
CA LEU A 493 6.08 6.63 1.14
C LEU A 493 7.14 6.22 2.17
N GLY A 494 8.36 6.70 1.98
CA GLY A 494 9.39 6.79 3.01
C GLY A 494 9.39 8.19 3.58
N VAL A 495 9.27 8.32 4.90
CA VAL A 495 9.23 9.62 5.56
C VAL A 495 10.25 9.69 6.69
N LEU A 496 11.13 10.70 6.66
CA LEU A 496 12.02 11.00 7.78
C LEU A 496 11.27 11.90 8.74
N GLY A 497 11.11 11.46 9.98
CA GLY A 497 10.32 12.19 10.96
C GLY A 497 10.26 11.51 12.31
N ARG A 498 9.39 12.01 13.20
CA ARG A 498 9.13 11.43 14.53
C ARG A 498 7.67 11.05 14.67
N SER A 499 7.40 9.98 15.40
CA SER A 499 6.06 9.54 15.75
C SER A 499 5.89 9.44 17.27
N GLY A 500 4.67 9.73 17.75
CA GLY A 500 4.34 9.69 19.17
C GLY A 500 5.27 10.54 20.05
N SER A 501 5.82 9.95 21.11
CA SER A 501 6.75 10.61 22.04
C SER A 501 8.23 10.46 21.67
N ALA A 502 8.55 9.92 20.49
CA ALA A 502 9.93 9.73 20.06
C ALA A 502 10.67 11.06 19.95
N THR A 503 11.90 11.10 20.45
CA THR A 503 12.79 12.26 20.40
C THR A 503 13.72 12.26 19.20
N THR A 504 13.96 11.09 18.60
CA THR A 504 14.87 10.91 17.46
C THR A 504 14.06 10.70 16.19
N ALA A 505 14.41 11.43 15.13
CA ALA A 505 13.82 11.20 13.81
C ALA A 505 14.31 9.88 13.23
N VAL A 506 13.40 9.12 12.63
CA VAL A 506 13.68 7.83 12.00
C VAL A 506 12.97 7.74 10.65
N TYR A 507 13.42 6.80 9.82
CA TYR A 507 12.74 6.44 8.58
C TYR A 507 11.42 5.72 8.92
N HIS A 508 10.30 6.23 8.43
CA HIS A 508 9.00 5.59 8.51
C HIS A 508 8.58 5.09 7.12
N LEU A 509 8.05 3.87 7.06
CA LEU A 509 7.25 3.42 5.93
C LEU A 509 5.81 3.88 6.18
N VAL A 510 5.30 4.69 5.27
CA VAL A 510 3.99 5.32 5.34
C VAL A 510 3.18 4.91 4.11
N PRO A 511 2.44 3.79 4.17
CA PRO A 511 1.52 3.44 3.11
C PRO A 511 0.52 4.58 2.87
N VAL A 512 0.18 4.85 1.61
CA VAL A 512 -0.89 5.81 1.26
C VAL A 512 -2.22 5.36 1.89
N SER A 513 -2.40 4.05 2.01
CA SER A 513 -3.58 3.38 2.58
C SER A 513 -3.14 2.21 3.46
N GLY A 514 -2.80 2.48 4.72
CA GLY A 514 -2.35 1.46 5.67
C GLY A 514 -1.74 2.03 6.94
N GLN A 515 -1.16 1.14 7.76
CA GLN A 515 -0.49 1.53 9.01
C GLN A 515 0.93 2.04 8.77
N VAL A 516 1.29 3.13 9.44
CA VAL A 516 2.67 3.62 9.51
C VAL A 516 3.54 2.65 10.30
N GLN A 517 4.71 2.32 9.74
CA GLN A 517 5.73 1.50 10.39
C GLN A 517 7.02 2.31 10.58
N ALA A 518 7.49 2.45 11.82
CA ALA A 518 8.82 2.99 12.09
C ALA A 518 9.90 1.94 11.82
N LEU A 519 10.96 2.32 11.11
CA LEU A 519 12.17 1.51 10.95
C LEU A 519 13.13 1.72 12.13
N PRO A 520 14.11 0.82 12.33
CA PRO A 520 15.09 0.93 13.41
C PRO A 520 15.78 2.30 13.40
N PRO A 521 16.00 2.92 14.57
CA PRO A 521 16.59 4.24 14.65
C PRO A 521 18.05 4.24 14.19
N LEU A 522 18.44 5.33 13.53
CA LEU A 522 19.83 5.69 13.26
C LEU A 522 20.00 7.14 13.69
N ALA A 523 20.89 7.39 14.65
CA ALA A 523 21.13 8.74 15.16
C ALA A 523 21.62 9.67 14.05
N ASP A 524 21.34 10.96 14.20
CA ASP A 524 21.86 12.02 13.33
C ASP A 524 21.55 11.84 11.84
N THR A 525 20.46 11.15 11.52
CA THR A 525 19.95 11.02 10.14
C THR A 525 19.41 12.37 9.66
N VAL A 526 19.88 12.84 8.50
CA VAL A 526 19.47 14.13 7.91
C VAL A 526 18.74 13.99 6.59
N ASP A 527 18.96 12.88 5.86
CA ASP A 527 18.34 12.68 4.56
C ASP A 527 18.08 11.21 4.24
N ILE A 528 17.16 10.97 3.31
CA ILE A 528 16.68 9.63 2.95
C ILE A 528 16.50 9.46 1.45
N ALA A 529 16.71 8.23 0.97
CA ALA A 529 16.30 7.82 -0.37
C ALA A 529 15.50 6.52 -0.31
N GLY A 530 14.50 6.41 -1.19
CA GLY A 530 13.69 5.22 -1.40
C GLY A 530 13.85 4.76 -2.83
N GLY A 531 14.36 3.55 -3.02
CA GLY A 531 14.40 2.86 -4.30
C GLY A 531 13.33 1.77 -4.34
N ARG A 532 13.60 0.69 -5.08
CA ARG A 532 12.72 -0.48 -5.26
C ARG A 532 12.35 -1.20 -3.94
N GLY A 533 11.33 -0.72 -3.24
CA GLY A 533 10.76 -1.31 -2.04
C GLY A 533 11.68 -1.24 -0.81
N ALA A 534 11.28 -1.97 0.25
CA ALA A 534 11.98 -1.98 1.54
C ALA A 534 13.43 -2.52 1.49
N SER A 535 13.85 -3.12 0.38
CA SER A 535 15.23 -3.58 0.15
C SER A 535 16.19 -2.50 -0.34
N ALA A 536 15.68 -1.38 -0.84
CA ALA A 536 16.49 -0.31 -1.46
C ALA A 536 16.29 1.02 -0.72
N LEU A 537 16.43 1.01 0.60
CA LEU A 537 16.31 2.21 1.42
C LEU A 537 17.69 2.70 1.85
N TYR A 538 17.89 4.02 1.76
CA TYR A 538 19.15 4.65 2.15
C TYR A 538 18.92 5.81 3.11
N LEU A 539 19.91 6.04 3.97
CA LEU A 539 19.98 7.13 4.93
C LEU A 539 21.34 7.81 4.83
N THR A 540 21.38 9.13 5.04
CA THR A 540 22.63 9.84 5.25
C THR A 540 22.65 10.51 6.62
N SER A 541 23.78 10.39 7.32
CA SER A 541 24.01 11.05 8.61
C SER A 541 24.60 12.46 8.46
N THR A 542 24.59 13.24 9.54
CA THR A 542 25.28 14.55 9.61
C THR A 542 26.77 14.48 9.31
N GLU A 543 27.41 13.32 9.50
CA GLU A 543 28.84 13.10 9.25
C GLU A 543 29.14 12.73 7.78
N GLY A 544 28.11 12.67 6.93
CA GLY A 544 28.26 12.33 5.51
C GLY A 544 28.47 10.83 5.28
N GLU A 545 27.95 9.98 6.16
CA GLU A 545 27.96 8.53 5.98
C GLU A 545 26.63 8.06 5.39
N LEU A 546 26.69 7.27 4.31
CA LEU A 546 25.55 6.65 3.65
C LEU A 546 25.35 5.24 4.20
N PHE A 547 24.13 4.97 4.64
CA PHE A 547 23.70 3.66 5.11
C PHE A 547 22.68 3.08 4.15
N ALA A 548 22.82 1.79 3.85
CA ALA A 548 21.82 1.00 3.18
C ALA A 548 21.07 0.12 4.19
N ARG A 549 19.80 -0.14 3.90
CA ARG A 549 19.00 -1.10 4.68
C ARG A 549 19.47 -2.53 4.38
N GLU A 550 19.85 -3.27 5.43
CA GLU A 550 20.19 -4.69 5.32
C GLU A 550 19.39 -5.48 6.38
N GLY A 551 18.34 -6.17 5.93
CA GLY A 551 17.45 -6.94 6.78
C GLY A 551 16.80 -6.08 7.87
N ALA A 552 17.18 -6.33 9.12
CA ALA A 552 16.69 -5.60 10.30
C ALA A 552 17.62 -4.44 10.74
N SER A 553 18.74 -4.19 10.08
CA SER A 553 19.75 -3.17 10.47
C SER A 553 20.07 -2.14 9.37
N TRP A 554 20.84 -1.13 9.73
CA TRP A 554 21.46 -0.17 8.81
C TRP A 554 22.95 -0.49 8.68
N LYS A 555 23.47 -0.54 7.46
CA LYS A 555 24.88 -0.80 7.19
C LYS A 555 25.48 0.35 6.42
N SER A 556 26.60 0.85 6.92
CA SER A 556 27.41 1.84 6.19
C SER A 556 27.93 1.25 4.88
N VAL A 557 27.72 1.99 3.79
CA VAL A 557 28.12 1.60 2.42
C VAL A 557 29.00 2.65 1.75
N ALA A 558 28.99 3.90 2.21
CA ALA A 558 29.88 4.95 1.72
C ALA A 558 30.06 6.07 2.76
N THR A 559 31.11 6.88 2.60
CA THR A 559 31.44 8.02 3.47
C THR A 559 31.81 9.24 2.63
N GLY A 560 31.71 10.44 3.23
CA GLY A 560 31.97 11.71 2.54
C GLY A 560 30.91 12.03 1.47
N VAL A 561 29.67 11.58 1.66
CA VAL A 561 28.58 11.75 0.69
C VAL A 561 27.35 12.40 1.32
N ARG A 562 26.51 13.01 0.48
CA ARG A 562 25.25 13.65 0.87
C ARG A 562 24.18 13.50 -0.22
N ASP A 563 22.97 13.91 0.15
CA ASP A 563 21.81 14.05 -0.73
C ASP A 563 21.54 12.80 -1.59
N PRO A 564 21.26 11.63 -0.97
CA PRO A 564 20.96 10.42 -1.69
C PRO A 564 19.64 10.57 -2.46
N SER A 565 19.66 10.22 -3.73
CA SER A 565 18.51 10.36 -4.63
C SER A 565 18.36 9.15 -5.55
N PHE A 566 17.10 8.77 -5.76
CA PHE A 566 16.69 7.97 -6.91
C PHE A 566 15.98 8.88 -7.92
N ALA A 567 15.64 8.32 -9.09
CA ALA A 567 14.72 9.01 -9.99
C ALA A 567 13.39 9.33 -9.29
N GLY A 568 12.72 10.39 -9.77
CA GLY A 568 11.42 10.88 -9.31
C GLY A 568 10.27 10.49 -10.23
#